data_AF-A0A968X0W7-F1
#
_entry.id   AF-A0A968X0W7-F1
#
_cell.length_a   1.000
_cell.length_b   1.000
_cell.length_c   1.000
_cell.angle_alpha   90.00
_cell.angle_beta   90.00
_cell.angle_gamma   90.00
#
_symmetry.space_group_name_H-M   'P 1'
#
loop_
_entity.id
_entity.type
_entity.pdbx_description
1 polymer ?
#
loop_
_entity_poly.entity_id
_entity_poly.type
_entity_poly.pdbx_seq_one_letter_code
_entity_poly.pdbx_strand_id
1 'polypeptide(L)' 'MQLTPVWFNYESGYIYFNSEKDRLKHRILRKRNRVSLIILDPNDRARWLAIRGRVVEMIDDADRAHIDALTQRYMGVPKF' A
#
# COMPACT_ATOMS: atom_id res chain seq x y z
N MET A 1 -13.92 -9.17 4.67
CA MET A 1 -12.75 -8.85 3.81
C MET A 1 -12.92 -7.40 3.37
N GLN A 2 -11.90 -6.56 3.47
CA GLN A 2 -11.95 -5.17 2.99
C GLN A 2 -11.04 -5.05 1.76
N LEU A 3 -11.56 -4.48 0.68
CA LEU A 3 -10.81 -4.13 -0.52
C LEU A 3 -10.69 -2.61 -0.58
N THR A 4 -9.49 -2.11 -0.81
CA THR A 4 -9.22 -0.68 -0.89
C THR A 4 -8.12 -0.46 -1.92
N PRO A 5 -8.37 0.32 -2.99
CA PRO A 5 -7.31 0.76 -3.89
C PRO A 5 -6.27 1.57 -3.11
N VAL A 6 -4.98 1.28 -3.34
CA VAL A 6 -3.87 1.96 -2.68
C VAL A 6 -2.72 2.15 -3.66
N TRP A 7 -1.98 3.23 -3.48
CA TRP A 7 -0.63 3.34 -4.02
C TRP A 7 0.35 2.53 -3.16
N PHE A 8 1.44 2.11 -3.78
CA PHE A 8 2.48 1.33 -3.12
C PHE A 8 3.84 1.58 -3.76
N ASN A 9 4.91 1.23 -3.05
CA ASN A 9 6.23 1.00 -3.64
C ASN A 9 6.73 -0.39 -3.26
N TYR A 10 7.73 -0.84 -4.00
CA TYR A 10 8.45 -2.08 -3.75
C TYR A 10 9.92 -1.76 -3.59
N GLU A 11 10.51 -2.23 -2.49
CA GLU A 11 11.91 -2.02 -2.18
C GLU A 11 12.44 -3.22 -1.40
N SER A 12 13.59 -3.75 -1.81
CA SER A 12 14.31 -4.81 -1.09
C SER A 12 13.47 -6.04 -0.69
N GLY A 13 12.51 -6.45 -1.53
CA GLY A 13 11.63 -7.59 -1.25
C GLY A 13 10.34 -7.26 -0.52
N TYR A 14 10.13 -6.00 -0.11
CA TYR A 14 8.97 -5.57 0.65
C TYR A 14 8.06 -4.63 -0.15
N ILE A 15 6.76 -4.74 0.11
CA ILE A 15 5.74 -3.85 -0.43
C ILE A 15 5.30 -2.91 0.69
N TYR A 16 5.39 -1.61 0.44
CA TYR A 16 5.00 -0.56 1.37
C TYR A 16 3.72 0.12 0.89
N PHE A 17 2.80 0.40 1.82
CA PHE A 17 1.57 1.14 1.56
C PHE A 17 1.14 1.88 2.83
N ASN A 18 0.39 2.98 2.68
CA ASN A 18 -0.03 3.82 3.81
C ASN A 18 -1.41 3.44 4.37
N SER A 19 -1.61 3.66 5.66
CA SER A 19 -2.93 3.64 6.30
C SER A 19 -2.97 4.63 7.46
N GLU A 20 -3.97 5.50 7.49
CA GLU A 20 -4.23 6.31 8.68
C GLU A 20 -4.67 5.42 9.85
N LYS A 21 -4.27 5.78 11.07
CA LYS A 21 -4.45 4.95 12.29
C LYS A 21 -5.92 4.74 12.67
N ASP A 22 -6.79 5.67 12.28
CA ASP A 22 -8.23 5.66 12.50
C ASP A 22 -8.99 4.82 11.46
N ARG A 23 -8.36 4.44 10.34
CA ARG A 23 -9.01 3.67 9.27
C ARG A 23 -9.30 2.26 9.72
N LEU A 24 -10.43 1.72 9.24
CA LEU A 24 -10.78 0.32 9.41
C LEU A 24 -9.66 -0.63 8.95
N LYS A 25 -8.98 -0.30 7.84
CA LYS A 25 -7.82 -1.05 7.32
C LYS A 25 -6.73 -1.22 8.40
N HIS A 26 -6.32 -0.14 9.06
CA HIS A 26 -5.30 -0.18 10.11
C HIS A 26 -5.72 -1.09 11.28
N ARG A 27 -6.95 -0.90 11.75
CA ARG A 27 -7.51 -1.70 12.86
C ARG A 27 -7.61 -3.18 12.50
N ILE A 28 -7.93 -3.52 11.25
CA ILE A 28 -7.95 -4.90 10.76
C ILE A 28 -6.52 -5.46 10.74
N LEU A 29 -5.56 -4.74 10.16
CA LEU A 29 -4.18 -5.21 10.02
C LEU A 29 -3.50 -5.47 11.37
N ARG A 30 -3.80 -4.64 12.38
CA ARG A 30 -3.33 -4.85 13.76
C ARG A 30 -3.83 -6.15 14.39
N LYS A 31 -5.04 -6.58 14.04
CA LYS A 31 -5.64 -7.83 14.56
C LYS A 31 -5.33 -9.04 13.69
N ARG A 32 -5.20 -8.83 12.37
CA ARG A 32 -5.02 -9.85 11.34
C ARG A 32 -4.09 -9.30 10.28
N ASN A 33 -2.83 -9.69 10.36
CA ASN A 33 -1.79 -9.18 9.46
C ASN A 33 -1.77 -9.87 8.09
N ARG A 34 -2.59 -10.90 7.84
CA ARG A 34 -2.67 -11.56 6.53
C ARG A 34 -3.32 -10.65 5.51
N VAL A 35 -2.66 -10.46 4.37
CA VAL A 35 -3.10 -9.58 3.29
C VAL A 35 -3.01 -10.26 1.93
N SER A 36 -3.75 -9.74 0.98
CA SER A 36 -3.63 -10.10 -0.43
C SER A 36 -3.65 -8.82 -1.25
N LEU A 37 -2.74 -8.73 -2.22
CA LEU A 37 -2.63 -7.63 -3.17
C LEU A 37 -2.90 -8.16 -4.57
N ILE A 38 -3.68 -7.42 -5.35
CA ILE A 38 -3.87 -7.65 -6.78
C ILE A 38 -3.34 -6.42 -7.50
N ILE A 39 -2.48 -6.64 -8.48
CA ILE A 39 -1.92 -5.60 -9.35
C ILE A 39 -2.34 -5.95 -10.77
N LEU A 40 -2.98 -5.01 -11.45
CA LEU A 40 -3.39 -5.11 -12.85
C LEU A 40 -2.41 -4.29 -13.70
N ASP A 41 -1.94 -4.84 -14.81
CA ASP A 41 -1.24 -4.03 -15.82
C ASP A 41 -2.26 -3.07 -16.47
N PRO A 42 -2.04 -1.75 -16.43
CA PRO A 42 -2.97 -0.78 -17.00
C PRO A 42 -3.10 -0.90 -18.53
N ASN A 43 -2.12 -1.48 -19.22
CA ASN A 43 -2.10 -1.62 -20.68
C ASN A 43 -2.61 -2.99 -21.15
N ASP A 44 -2.57 -4.01 -20.30
CA ASP A 44 -2.98 -5.38 -20.61
C ASP A 44 -3.71 -6.04 -19.43
N ARG A 45 -5.04 -6.07 -19.47
CA ARG A 45 -5.87 -6.64 -18.40
C ARG A 45 -5.66 -8.15 -18.19
N ALA A 46 -5.13 -8.87 -19.18
CA ALA A 46 -4.81 -10.29 -19.02
C ALA A 46 -3.53 -10.49 -18.21
N ARG A 47 -2.66 -9.47 -18.13
CA ARG A 47 -1.45 -9.48 -17.31
C ARG A 47 -1.75 -8.91 -15.93
N TRP A 48 -1.69 -9.78 -14.92
CA TRP A 48 -1.91 -9.40 -13.54
C TRP A 48 -1.06 -10.24 -12.59
N LEU A 49 -0.88 -9.74 -11.37
CA LEU A 49 -0.19 -10.41 -10.29
C LEU A 49 -1.10 -10.45 -9.06
N ALA A 50 -1.18 -11.62 -8.41
CA ALA A 50 -1.72 -11.72 -7.05
C ALA A 50 -0.63 -12.14 -6.09
N ILE A 51 -0.53 -11.40 -5.00
CA ILE A 51 0.48 -11.60 -3.96
C ILE A 51 -0.26 -11.87 -2.66
N ARG A 52 0.09 -12.96 -1.98
CA ARG A 52 -0.40 -13.26 -0.63
C ARG A 52 0.77 -13.12 0.33
N GLY A 53 0.52 -12.46 1.45
CA GLY A 53 1.58 -12.22 2.42
C GLY A 53 1.03 -11.82 3.79
N ARG A 54 1.94 -11.28 4.60
CA ARG A 54 1.63 -10.73 5.92
C ARG A 54 2.29 -9.37 6.08
N VAL A 55 1.61 -8.45 6.75
CA VAL A 55 2.24 -7.23 7.27
C VAL A 55 3.22 -7.67 8.35
N VAL A 56 4.51 -7.41 8.10
CA VAL A 56 5.60 -7.76 9.01
C VAL A 56 5.99 -6.60 9.91
N GLU A 57 5.69 -5.37 9.49
CA GLU A 57 6.07 -4.15 10.18
C GLU A 57 5.04 -3.04 9.92
N MET A 58 4.87 -2.14 10.87
CA MET A 58 4.09 -0.91 10.74
C MET A 58 4.95 0.24 11.24
N ILE A 59 5.29 1.16 10.35
CA ILE A 59 6.16 2.30 10.62
C ILE A 59 5.31 3.57 10.63
N ASP A 60 5.52 4.42 11.62
CA ASP A 60 4.85 5.72 11.68
C ASP A 60 5.52 6.70 10.69
N ASP A 61 4.73 7.28 9.80
CA ASP A 61 5.15 8.27 8.78
C ASP A 61 4.85 9.70 9.27
N ALA A 62 5.50 10.10 10.38
CA ALA A 62 5.15 11.32 11.10
C ALA A 62 5.39 12.61 10.28
N ASP A 63 6.40 12.60 9.42
CA ASP A 63 6.75 13.69 8.51
C ASP A 63 6.07 13.59 7.14
N ARG A 64 5.22 12.58 6.94
CA ARG A 64 4.52 12.28 5.68
C ARG A 64 5.46 11.99 4.51
N ALA A 65 6.72 11.64 4.77
CA ALA A 65 7.72 11.42 3.73
C ALA A 65 7.31 10.30 2.76
N HIS A 66 6.73 9.21 3.27
CA HIS A 66 6.33 8.10 2.42
C HIS A 66 5.10 8.43 1.57
N ILE A 67 4.08 9.09 2.13
CA ILE A 67 2.92 9.51 1.31
C ILE A 67 3.28 10.59 0.29
N ASP A 68 4.17 11.53 0.61
CA ASP A 68 4.65 12.53 -0.34
C ASP A 68 5.45 11.88 -1.49
N ALA A 69 6.29 10.89 -1.19
CA ALA A 69 7.00 10.11 -2.21
C ALA A 69 6.04 9.36 -3.16
N LEU A 70 4.98 8.74 -2.63
CA LEU A 70 3.94 8.11 -3.45
C LEU A 70 3.16 9.15 -4.27
N THR A 71 2.89 10.32 -3.69
CA THR A 71 2.17 11.39 -4.39
C THR A 71 2.97 11.90 -5.59
N GLN A 72 4.27 12.15 -5.40
CA GLN A 72 5.15 12.51 -6.50
C GLN A 72 5.17 11.43 -7.58
N ARG A 73 5.23 10.15 -7.19
CA ARG A 73 5.26 9.02 -8.13
C ARG A 73 3.98 8.87 -8.95
N TYR A 74 2.81 9.02 -8.33
CA TYR A 74 1.53 8.68 -8.96
C TYR A 74 0.75 9.88 -9.49
N MET A 75 0.98 11.08 -8.95
CA MET A 75 0.29 12.32 -9.34
C MET A 75 1.23 13.36 -9.95
N GLY A 76 2.55 13.21 -9.80
CA GLY A 76 3.53 14.17 -10.30
C GLY A 76 3.58 15.50 -9.52
N VAL A 77 2.96 15.55 -8.34
CA VAL A 77 2.94 16.73 -7.44
C VAL A 77 3.69 16.43 -6.14
N PRO A 78 4.30 17.44 -5.49
CA PRO A 78 5.28 17.18 -4.44
C PRO A 78 4.70 16.74 -3.09
N LYS A 79 3.42 17.02 -2.81
CA LYS A 79 2.78 16.74 -1.51
C LYS A 79 1.34 16.28 -1.65
N PHE A 80 0.91 15.41 -0.75
CA PHE A 80 -0.48 14.92 -0.66
C PHE A 80 -1.43 15.92 -0.01
#